data_AF-A0A2V6X4L0-F1
#
_entry.id   AF-A0A2V6X4L0-F1
#
_cell.length_a   1.000
_cell.length_b   1.000
_cell.length_c   1.000
_cell.angle_alpha   90.00
_cell.angle_beta   90.00
_cell.angle_gamma   90.00
#
_symmetry.space_group_name_H-M   'P 1'
#
loop_
_entity.id
_entity.type
_entity.pdbx_description
1 polymer ?
#
loop_
_entity_poly.entity_id
_entity_poly.type
_entity_poly.pdbx_seq_one_letter_code
_entity_poly.pdbx_strand_id
1 'polypeptide(L)'
;MGGLEGPPKPPALVGRLDATGAAGAVSADTSGRTPMKKDITSLRSTLEYLDTVGELVTTDVEVDPHLEVAAIQKHFDGGAALLFNKVKGYPNARICNNIFASAARIARLLDVDDPKNLKHKVVEALRDPLPPVEVRDGPCQEVVLTKSFDVWDVVPMISHSDSDPGRTLGAGTTATSATTA
;
A
#
# COMPACT_ATOMS: atom_id res chain seq x y z
N MET A 1 0.97 -33.81 0.83
CA MET A 1 0.78 -32.36 1.04
C MET A 1 2.09 -31.69 0.68
N GLY A 2 2.31 -31.44 -0.61
CA GLY A 2 3.54 -30.79 -1.08
C GLY A 2 3.52 -29.33 -0.66
N GLY A 3 4.48 -28.94 0.18
CA GLY A 3 4.69 -27.55 0.53
C GLY A 3 5.07 -26.80 -0.74
N LEU A 4 4.15 -25.94 -1.21
CA LEU A 4 4.49 -24.93 -2.20
C LEU A 4 5.34 -23.90 -1.47
N GLU A 5 6.64 -24.14 -1.39
CA GLU A 5 7.59 -23.08 -1.11
C GLU A 5 7.40 -22.04 -2.22
N GLY A 6 6.94 -20.85 -1.81
CA GLY A 6 6.78 -19.72 -2.71
C GLY A 6 8.11 -19.39 -3.41
N PRO A 7 8.07 -18.70 -4.55
CA PRO A 7 9.28 -18.31 -5.27
C PRO A 7 10.26 -17.61 -4.30
N PRO A 8 11.58 -17.78 -4.49
CA PRO A 8 12.58 -17.16 -3.64
C PRO A 8 12.33 -15.65 -3.56
N LYS A 9 12.30 -15.12 -2.33
CA LYS A 9 12.08 -13.70 -2.06
C LYS A 9 13.04 -12.89 -2.94
N PRO A 10 12.53 -11.98 -3.80
CA PRO A 10 13.41 -11.13 -4.58
C PRO A 10 14.33 -10.33 -3.64
N PRO A 11 15.56 -10.00 -4.07
CA PRO A 11 16.42 -9.12 -3.30
C PRO A 11 15.68 -7.82 -2.98
N ALA A 12 15.97 -7.22 -1.83
CA ALA A 12 15.36 -5.95 -1.43
C ALA A 12 15.71 -4.87 -2.46
N LEU A 13 14.81 -4.63 -3.40
CA LEU A 13 14.84 -3.50 -4.30
C LEU A 13 14.41 -2.27 -3.49
N VAL A 14 15.32 -1.32 -3.35
CA VAL A 14 15.14 -0.06 -2.63
C VAL A 14 15.47 1.06 -3.59
N GLY A 15 14.56 1.99 -3.85
CA GLY A 15 14.82 3.14 -4.72
C GLY A 15 13.75 3.38 -5.78
N ARG A 16 14.11 4.10 -6.85
CA ARG A 16 13.24 4.41 -7.99
C ARG A 16 13.39 3.38 -9.11
N LEU A 17 12.28 2.91 -9.65
CA LEU A 17 12.27 2.09 -10.88
C LEU A 17 12.20 3.02 -12.10
N ASP A 18 13.18 2.92 -13.00
CA ASP A 18 13.23 3.61 -14.29
C ASP A 18 12.64 2.77 -15.43
N ALA A 19 12.36 3.40 -16.57
CA ALA A 19 11.66 2.79 -17.71
C ALA A 19 12.42 1.64 -18.39
N THR A 20 13.68 1.41 -18.04
CA THR A 20 14.59 0.51 -18.75
C THR A 20 14.52 -0.94 -18.29
N GLY A 21 13.83 -1.25 -17.19
CA GLY A 21 13.64 -2.63 -16.71
C GLY A 21 14.93 -3.42 -16.46
N ALA A 22 16.09 -2.76 -16.47
CA ALA A 22 17.38 -3.41 -16.32
C ALA A 22 17.63 -3.64 -14.84
N ALA A 23 17.88 -4.89 -14.47
CA ALA A 23 18.47 -5.27 -13.19
C ALA A 23 19.93 -4.77 -13.10
N GLY A 24 20.13 -3.46 -13.15
CA GLY A 24 21.35 -2.80 -12.70
C GLY A 24 21.30 -2.68 -11.18
N ALA A 25 22.45 -2.81 -10.52
CA ALA A 25 22.56 -2.65 -9.08
C ALA A 25 21.88 -1.34 -8.63
N VAL A 26 20.69 -1.46 -8.03
CA VAL A 26 19.98 -0.32 -7.46
C VAL A 26 20.75 0.07 -6.20
N SER A 27 21.65 1.04 -6.36
CA SER A 27 22.38 1.62 -5.24
C SER A 27 21.39 2.38 -4.38
N ALA A 28 21.34 2.05 -3.09
CA ALA A 28 20.59 2.80 -2.11
C ALA A 28 21.25 4.17 -1.93
N ASP A 29 20.89 5.14 -2.77
CA ASP A 29 21.17 6.53 -2.47
C ASP A 29 20.20 7.01 -1.38
N THR A 30 20.55 6.71 -0.13
CA THR A 30 19.93 7.25 1.07
C THR A 30 20.53 8.59 1.47
N SER A 31 21.47 9.16 0.69
CA SER A 31 22.30 10.31 1.09
C SER A 31 21.54 11.64 1.26
N GLY A 32 20.24 11.67 0.91
CA GLY A 32 19.37 12.83 1.08
C GLY A 32 18.16 12.65 2.01
N ARG A 33 17.95 11.48 2.63
CA ARG A 33 16.74 11.24 3.47
C ARG A 33 16.96 11.73 4.90
N THR A 34 16.32 12.85 5.25
CA THR A 34 16.27 13.33 6.63
C THR A 34 15.46 12.35 7.50
N PRO A 35 15.93 11.93 8.69
CA PRO A 35 15.16 11.06 9.57
C PRO A 35 13.90 11.79 10.04
N MET A 36 12.75 11.36 9.54
CA MET A 36 11.45 11.82 10.00
C MET A 36 11.04 11.02 11.25
N LYS A 37 10.36 11.67 12.19
CA LYS A 37 9.67 10.96 13.28
C LYS A 37 8.65 10.00 12.65
N LYS A 38 8.63 8.74 13.10
CA LYS A 38 7.64 7.76 12.64
C LYS A 38 6.23 8.27 12.92
N ASP A 39 5.46 8.52 11.87
CA ASP A 39 4.04 8.83 11.90
C ASP A 39 3.32 7.92 10.92
N ILE A 40 2.37 7.14 11.44
CA ILE A 40 1.58 6.17 10.67
C ILE A 40 0.07 6.46 10.78
N THR A 41 -0.30 7.68 11.17
CA THR A 41 -1.70 8.10 11.34
C THR A 41 -2.42 8.35 10.01
N SER A 42 -1.68 8.46 8.90
CA SER A 42 -2.23 8.58 7.56
C SER A 42 -1.45 7.74 6.55
N LEU A 43 -2.07 7.43 5.40
CA LEU A 43 -1.38 6.76 4.31
C LEU A 43 -0.17 7.59 3.80
N ARG A 44 -0.32 8.92 3.73
CA ARG A 44 0.74 9.82 3.26
C ARG A 44 1.97 9.77 4.16
N SER A 45 1.78 9.98 5.47
CA SER A 45 2.88 9.91 6.45
C SER A 45 3.46 8.50 6.60
N THR A 46 2.64 7.45 6.45
CA THR A 46 3.13 6.07 6.41
C THR A 46 4.07 5.83 5.21
N LEU A 47 3.71 6.31 4.01
CA LEU A 47 4.55 6.18 2.83
C LEU A 47 5.85 6.98 2.99
N GLU A 48 5.80 8.20 3.52
CA GLU A 48 6.98 9.00 3.83
C GLU A 48 7.91 8.28 4.83
N TYR A 49 7.35 7.69 5.88
CA TYR A 49 8.11 6.89 6.82
C TYR A 49 8.78 5.68 6.14
N LEU A 50 8.03 4.90 5.36
CA LEU A 50 8.57 3.76 4.61
C LEU A 50 9.68 4.18 3.65
N ASP A 51 9.57 5.37 3.05
CA ASP A 51 10.62 5.98 2.24
C ASP A 51 11.88 6.21 3.09
N THR A 52 11.76 6.87 4.24
CA THR A 52 12.91 7.16 5.12
C THR A 52 13.67 5.90 5.58
N VAL A 53 12.98 4.77 5.76
CA VAL A 53 13.59 3.49 6.17
C VAL A 53 13.94 2.57 5.00
N GLY A 54 13.82 3.03 3.76
CA GLY A 54 14.21 2.28 2.57
C GLY A 54 13.28 1.09 2.25
N GLU A 55 12.02 1.14 2.65
CA GLU A 55 11.02 0.10 2.38
C GLU A 55 9.93 0.52 1.39
N LEU A 56 10.11 1.67 0.73
CA LEU A 56 9.25 2.13 -0.36
C LEU A 56 10.02 2.16 -1.67
N VAL A 57 9.43 1.57 -2.71
CA VAL A 57 9.84 1.72 -4.11
C VAL A 57 8.83 2.59 -4.80
N THR A 58 9.31 3.59 -5.54
CA THR A 58 8.47 4.54 -6.26
C THR A 58 8.81 4.55 -7.75
N THR A 59 7.83 4.84 -8.60
CA THR A 59 8.07 4.99 -10.04
C THR A 59 7.17 6.04 -10.67
N ASP A 60 7.74 6.76 -11.64
CA ASP A 60 7.06 7.72 -12.52
C ASP A 60 6.81 7.15 -13.92
N VAL A 61 7.10 5.86 -14.12
CA VAL A 61 6.69 5.09 -15.30
C VAL A 61 5.18 4.84 -15.21
N GLU A 62 4.47 5.06 -16.30
CA GLU A 62 3.03 4.80 -16.36
C GLU A 62 2.77 3.30 -16.24
N VAL A 63 1.87 2.93 -15.32
CA VAL A 63 1.44 1.53 -15.12
C VAL A 63 0.01 1.33 -15.61
N ASP A 64 -0.26 0.19 -16.23
CA ASP A 64 -1.61 -0.25 -16.60
C ASP A 64 -2.31 -0.93 -15.41
N PRO A 65 -3.46 -0.41 -14.93
CA PRO A 65 -4.23 -1.09 -13.88
C PRO A 65 -4.78 -2.46 -14.33
N HIS A 66 -4.82 -2.74 -15.62
CA HIS A 66 -5.18 -4.06 -16.14
C HIS A 66 -3.95 -4.98 -16.12
N LEU A 67 -3.94 -5.92 -15.16
CA LEU A 67 -2.95 -7.01 -14.99
C LEU A 67 -1.53 -6.58 -14.60
N GLU A 68 -1.00 -5.48 -15.15
CA GLU A 68 0.39 -5.06 -14.94
C GLU A 68 0.67 -4.72 -13.47
N VAL A 69 -0.19 -3.91 -12.84
CA VAL A 69 -0.09 -3.60 -11.39
C VAL A 69 -0.02 -4.88 -10.56
N ALA A 70 -0.89 -5.86 -10.85
CA ALA A 70 -0.95 -7.11 -10.11
C ALA A 70 0.28 -8.00 -10.36
N ALA A 71 0.78 -8.05 -11.60
CA ALA A 71 1.99 -8.76 -11.95
C ALA A 71 3.22 -8.19 -11.21
N ILE A 72 3.37 -6.86 -11.19
CA ILE A 72 4.46 -6.19 -10.45
C ILE A 72 4.28 -6.42 -8.94
N GLN A 73 3.06 -6.25 -8.41
CA GLN A 73 2.76 -6.53 -7.01
C GLN A 73 3.19 -7.95 -6.61
N LYS A 74 2.88 -8.95 -7.44
CA LYS A 74 3.23 -10.35 -7.20
C LYS A 74 4.72 -10.61 -7.34
N HIS A 75 5.41 -9.93 -8.26
CA HIS A 75 6.85 -10.01 -8.37
C HIS A 75 7.54 -9.53 -7.07
N PHE A 76 6.99 -8.51 -6.42
CA PHE A 76 7.47 -7.95 -5.16
C PHE A 76 6.80 -8.56 -3.91
N ASP A 77 6.24 -9.77 -4.00
CA ASP A 77 5.55 -10.40 -2.88
C ASP A 77 6.51 -10.61 -1.68
N GLY A 78 6.07 -10.22 -0.48
CA GLY A 78 6.94 -10.17 0.70
C GLY A 78 8.05 -9.10 0.68
N GLY A 79 8.15 -8.32 -0.40
CA GLY A 79 9.15 -7.27 -0.65
C GLY A 79 8.70 -5.88 -0.19
N ALA A 80 9.30 -4.84 -0.77
CA ALA A 80 9.03 -3.43 -0.47
C ALA A 80 7.56 -3.03 -0.74
N ALA A 81 7.10 -1.96 -0.10
CA ALA A 81 5.89 -1.27 -0.52
C ALA A 81 6.13 -0.59 -1.87
N LEU A 82 5.08 -0.47 -2.68
CA LEU A 82 5.15 0.09 -4.02
C LEU A 82 4.28 1.34 -4.11
N LEU A 83 4.74 2.37 -4.82
CA LEU A 83 3.96 3.55 -5.19
C LEU A 83 4.16 3.87 -6.68
N PHE A 84 3.07 3.75 -7.45
CA PHE A 84 3.00 4.12 -8.85
C PHE A 84 2.42 5.54 -8.96
N ASN A 85 3.22 6.48 -9.43
CA ASN A 85 2.81 7.89 -9.53
C ASN A 85 1.96 8.20 -10.77
N LYS A 86 2.00 7.35 -11.80
CA LYS A 86 1.24 7.52 -13.03
C LYS A 86 0.47 6.24 -13.34
N VAL A 87 -0.83 6.37 -13.54
CA VAL A 87 -1.73 5.26 -13.84
C VAL A 87 -2.42 5.53 -15.17
N LYS A 88 -2.31 4.60 -16.11
CA LYS A 88 -2.88 4.72 -17.45
C LYS A 88 -4.39 4.95 -17.37
N GLY A 89 -4.86 6.03 -18.02
CA GLY A 89 -6.26 6.42 -18.01
C GLY A 89 -6.72 7.20 -16.78
N TYR A 90 -5.87 7.40 -15.76
CA TYR A 90 -6.21 8.10 -14.52
C TYR A 90 -5.17 9.19 -14.19
N PRO A 91 -5.27 10.39 -14.79
CA PRO A 91 -4.21 11.41 -14.71
C PRO A 91 -3.98 11.97 -13.30
N ASN A 92 -4.97 11.88 -12.41
CA ASN A 92 -4.90 12.39 -11.04
C ASN A 92 -4.78 11.27 -9.99
N ALA A 93 -4.65 10.01 -10.41
CA ALA A 93 -4.62 8.88 -9.50
C ALA A 93 -3.20 8.30 -9.36
N ARG A 94 -2.95 7.73 -8.18
CA ARG A 94 -1.75 6.97 -7.86
C ARG A 94 -2.19 5.67 -7.20
N ILE A 95 -1.41 4.61 -7.40
CA ILE A 95 -1.67 3.31 -6.77
C ILE A 95 -0.53 3.00 -5.82
N CYS A 96 -0.86 2.57 -4.60
CA CYS A 96 0.12 2.02 -3.67
C CYS A 96 -0.25 0.58 -3.29
N ASN A 97 0.74 -0.31 -3.29
CA ASN A 97 0.56 -1.73 -3.00
C ASN A 97 1.59 -2.22 -1.97
N ASN A 98 1.40 -3.44 -1.47
CA ASN A 98 2.34 -4.15 -0.59
C ASN A 98 2.68 -3.44 0.73
N ILE A 99 1.88 -2.48 1.19
CA ILE A 99 2.09 -1.78 2.47
C ILE A 99 2.14 -2.78 3.64
N PHE A 100 1.33 -3.83 3.59
CA PHE A 100 1.30 -4.89 4.60
C PHE A 100 1.83 -6.24 4.09
N ALA A 101 2.65 -6.27 3.04
CA ALA A 101 3.15 -7.53 2.47
C ALA A 101 4.24 -8.24 3.31
N SER A 102 4.76 -7.60 4.36
CA SER A 102 5.87 -8.12 5.17
C SER A 102 5.52 -8.09 6.65
N ALA A 103 5.59 -9.24 7.33
CA ALA A 103 5.37 -9.33 8.77
C ALA A 103 6.37 -8.47 9.58
N ALA A 104 7.62 -8.38 9.11
CA ALA A 104 8.64 -7.50 9.70
C ALA A 104 8.28 -6.02 9.56
N ARG A 105 7.72 -5.63 8.41
CA ARG A 105 7.24 -4.25 8.20
C ARG A 105 6.05 -3.95 9.09
N ILE A 106 5.06 -4.84 9.15
CA ILE A 106 3.87 -4.65 10.00
C ILE A 106 4.30 -4.52 11.47
N ALA A 107 5.21 -5.37 11.94
CA ALA A 107 5.75 -5.30 13.29
C ALA A 107 6.42 -3.94 13.56
N ARG A 108 7.26 -3.45 12.65
CA ARG A 108 7.90 -2.13 12.76
C ARG A 108 6.87 -0.98 12.77
N LEU A 109 5.88 -1.02 11.86
CA LEU A 109 4.82 -0.02 11.82
C LEU A 109 4.11 0.07 13.17
N LEU A 110 3.82 -1.09 13.77
CA LEU A 110 3.08 -1.19 15.03
C LEU A 110 3.96 -1.23 16.29
N ASP A 111 5.24 -0.84 16.23
CA ASP A 111 6.17 -0.86 17.37
C ASP A 111 6.21 -2.21 18.08
N VAL A 112 6.50 -3.26 17.32
CA VAL A 112 6.73 -4.63 17.79
C VAL A 112 8.09 -5.08 17.28
N ASP A 113 8.97 -5.48 18.19
CA ASP A 113 10.35 -5.87 17.85
C ASP A 113 10.43 -7.20 17.09
N ASP A 114 9.59 -8.17 17.47
CA ASP A 114 9.50 -9.48 16.82
C ASP A 114 8.10 -9.67 16.19
N PRO A 115 8.00 -9.91 14.86
CA PRO A 115 6.73 -10.22 14.20
C PRO A 115 5.91 -11.33 14.86
N LYS A 116 6.54 -12.29 15.54
CA LYS A 116 5.85 -13.35 16.28
C LYS A 116 5.00 -12.83 17.44
N ASN A 117 5.32 -11.63 17.95
CA ASN A 117 4.63 -10.99 19.06
C ASN A 117 3.48 -10.07 18.61
N LEU A 118 3.31 -9.85 17.30
CA LEU A 118 2.29 -8.96 16.75
C LEU A 118 0.87 -9.29 17.26
N LYS A 119 0.55 -10.59 17.29
CA LYS A 119 -0.73 -11.11 17.78
C LYS A 119 -1.03 -10.71 19.23
N HIS A 120 -0.02 -10.61 20.09
CA HIS A 120 -0.21 -10.23 21.49
C HIS A 120 -0.59 -8.75 21.60
N LYS A 121 0.10 -7.89 20.84
CA LYS A 121 -0.23 -6.45 20.79
C LYS A 121 -1.64 -6.19 20.25
N VAL A 122 -2.04 -6.92 19.20
CA VAL A 122 -3.40 -6.81 18.65
C VAL A 122 -4.45 -7.25 19.67
N VAL A 123 -4.23 -8.38 20.35
CA VAL A 123 -5.16 -8.87 21.40
C VAL A 123 -5.29 -7.89 22.56
N GLU A 124 -4.19 -7.25 22.98
CA GLU A 124 -4.22 -6.22 24.01
C GLU A 124 -5.03 -4.99 23.57
N ALA A 125 -4.78 -4.47 22.36
CA ALA A 125 -5.52 -3.34 21.81
C ALA A 125 -7.03 -3.61 21.63
N LEU A 126 -7.41 -4.87 21.36
CA LEU A 126 -8.82 -5.27 21.26
C LEU A 126 -9.53 -5.36 22.62
N ARG A 127 -8.79 -5.55 23.72
CA ARG A 127 -9.38 -5.63 25.07
C ARG A 127 -9.73 -4.25 25.64
N ASP A 128 -8.95 -3.24 25.28
CA ASP A 128 -9.16 -1.85 25.70
C ASP A 128 -9.03 -0.91 24.49
N PRO A 129 -10.03 -0.91 23.58
CA PRO A 129 -9.97 -0.11 22.37
C PRO A 129 -10.17 1.38 22.69
N LEU A 130 -9.36 2.22 22.05
CA LEU A 130 -9.54 3.67 22.11
C LEU A 130 -10.77 4.07 21.28
N PRO A 131 -11.74 4.83 21.84
CA PRO A 131 -12.88 5.29 21.07
C PRO A 131 -12.45 6.30 19.99
N PRO A 132 -13.09 6.29 18.81
CA PRO A 132 -12.84 7.30 17.80
C PRO A 132 -13.32 8.68 18.29
N VAL A 133 -12.70 9.74 17.78
CA VAL A 133 -13.11 11.12 18.02
C VAL A 133 -13.80 11.65 16.76
N GLU A 134 -15.01 12.18 16.91
CA GLU A 134 -15.70 12.85 15.82
C GLU A 134 -15.04 14.21 15.54
N VAL A 135 -14.76 14.46 14.26
CA VAL A 135 -14.21 15.72 13.76
C VAL A 135 -15.12 16.27 12.67
N ARG A 136 -15.19 17.60 12.57
CA ARG A 136 -16.09 18.27 11.62
C ARG A 136 -15.63 18.11 10.18
N ASP A 137 -14.33 18.22 9.94
CA ASP A 137 -13.73 18.26 8.62
C ASP A 137 -12.57 17.25 8.56
N GLY A 138 -12.29 16.69 7.38
CA GLY A 138 -11.17 15.76 7.18
C GLY A 138 -10.59 15.82 5.76
N PRO A 139 -9.29 15.52 5.56
CA PRO A 139 -8.67 15.56 4.24
C PRO A 139 -9.34 14.65 3.19
N CYS A 140 -10.06 13.61 3.63
CA CYS A 140 -10.84 12.74 2.74
C CYS A 140 -12.08 13.42 2.12
N GLN A 141 -12.44 14.63 2.56
CA GLN A 141 -13.61 15.39 2.09
C GLN A 141 -13.22 16.61 1.23
N GLU A 142 -11.94 16.77 0.86
CA GLU A 142 -11.46 17.90 0.03
C GLU A 142 -12.10 17.95 -1.37
N VAL A 143 -12.45 16.79 -1.93
CA VAL A 143 -13.12 16.66 -3.23
C VAL A 143 -14.39 15.83 -3.05
N VAL A 144 -15.55 16.42 -3.36
CA VAL A 144 -16.86 15.77 -3.22
C VAL A 144 -17.54 15.69 -4.59
N LEU A 145 -17.81 14.46 -5.05
CA LEU A 145 -18.55 14.20 -6.29
C LEU A 145 -20.02 13.96 -5.96
N THR A 146 -20.89 14.91 -6.30
CA THR A 146 -22.33 14.87 -5.95
C THR A 146 -23.28 14.65 -7.13
N LYS A 147 -22.79 14.84 -8.36
CA LYS A 147 -23.55 14.58 -9.60
C LYS A 147 -23.32 13.13 -10.02
N SER A 148 -24.15 12.60 -10.93
CA SER A 148 -23.88 11.29 -11.53
C SER A 148 -22.51 11.26 -12.19
N PHE A 149 -21.71 10.25 -11.83
CA PHE A 149 -20.41 9.95 -12.41
C PHE A 149 -20.26 8.44 -12.57
N ASP A 150 -19.36 8.02 -13.45
CA ASP A 150 -18.94 6.62 -13.50
C ASP A 150 -17.79 6.41 -12.51
N VAL A 151 -17.96 5.46 -11.58
CA VAL A 151 -16.92 5.11 -10.60
C VAL A 151 -15.64 4.63 -11.30
N TRP A 152 -15.77 4.02 -12.48
CA TRP A 152 -14.64 3.55 -13.27
C TRP A 152 -13.75 4.68 -13.76
N ASP A 153 -14.25 5.91 -13.87
CA ASP A 153 -13.44 7.08 -14.28
C ASP A 153 -12.66 7.69 -13.10
N VAL A 154 -13.07 7.35 -11.87
CA VAL A 154 -12.55 7.99 -10.65
C VAL A 154 -11.58 7.09 -9.91
N VAL A 155 -11.91 5.80 -9.77
CA VAL A 155 -11.14 4.85 -8.96
C VAL A 155 -10.41 3.86 -9.89
N PRO A 156 -9.07 3.85 -9.91
CA PRO A 156 -8.31 2.92 -10.73
C PRO A 156 -8.30 1.51 -10.12
N MET A 157 -9.44 0.83 -10.22
CA MET A 157 -9.58 -0.58 -9.82
C MET A 157 -8.78 -1.46 -10.76
N ILE A 158 -8.09 -2.46 -10.20
CA ILE A 158 -7.18 -3.31 -10.97
C ILE A 158 -7.82 -4.66 -11.33
N SER A 159 -7.34 -5.26 -12.41
CA SER A 159 -7.58 -6.68 -12.71
C SER A 159 -6.36 -7.47 -12.24
N HIS A 160 -6.57 -8.55 -11.49
CA HIS A 160 -5.48 -9.39 -10.95
C HIS A 160 -5.14 -10.54 -11.89
N SER A 161 -6.11 -11.06 -12.63
CA SER A 161 -5.93 -12.14 -13.59
C SER A 161 -6.85 -11.98 -14.81
N ASP A 162 -6.48 -12.64 -15.92
CA ASP A 162 -7.34 -12.73 -17.11
C ASP A 162 -8.68 -13.43 -16.84
N SER A 163 -8.72 -14.27 -15.81
CA SER A 163 -9.93 -15.00 -15.40
C SER A 163 -10.82 -14.21 -14.44
N ASP A 164 -10.41 -13.01 -14.01
CA ASP A 164 -11.23 -12.21 -13.12
C ASP A 164 -12.50 -11.76 -13.87
N PRO A 165 -13.69 -11.88 -13.26
CA PRO A 165 -14.94 -11.45 -13.91
C PRO A 165 -15.04 -9.92 -14.05
N GLY A 166 -14.14 -9.17 -13.42
CA GLY A 166 -14.10 -7.72 -13.46
C GLY A 166 -12.94 -7.14 -12.65
N ARG A 167 -12.83 -5.81 -12.66
CA ARG A 167 -11.86 -5.06 -11.85
C ARG A 167 -12.26 -5.10 -10.38
N THR A 168 -11.29 -5.14 -9.48
CA THR A 168 -11.51 -5.32 -8.04
C THR A 168 -10.84 -4.23 -7.21
N LEU A 169 -11.53 -3.75 -6.18
CA LEU A 169 -10.98 -2.92 -5.11
C LEU A 169 -10.60 -3.81 -3.92
N GLY A 170 -9.31 -4.11 -3.76
CA GLY A 170 -8.83 -5.09 -2.76
C GLY A 170 -8.64 -4.56 -1.32
N ALA A 171 -8.59 -3.24 -1.13
CA ALA A 171 -8.27 -2.61 0.17
C ALA A 171 -9.37 -1.64 0.65
N GLY A 172 -10.61 -1.84 0.20
CA GLY A 172 -11.75 -1.06 0.68
C GLY A 172 -12.16 -1.49 2.10
N THR A 173 -12.42 -0.52 2.98
CA THR A 173 -13.02 -0.76 4.30
C THR A 173 -14.43 -0.20 4.31
N THR A 174 -15.41 -1.04 4.63
CA THR A 174 -16.82 -0.64 4.74
C THR A 174 -17.18 -0.43 6.20
N ALA A 175 -17.68 0.75 6.53
CA ALA A 175 -18.25 1.05 7.84
C ALA A 175 -19.79 1.04 7.75
N THR A 176 -20.44 0.30 8.64
CA THR A 176 -21.90 0.24 8.75
C THR A 176 -22.30 0.42 10.21
N SER A 177 -23.36 1.19 10.47
CA SER A 177 -23.98 1.29 11.78
C SER A 177 -25.37 0.68 11.74
N ALA A 178 -25.74 -0.03 12.81
CA ALA A 178 -27.13 -0.41 13.01
C ALA A 178 -27.84 0.82 13.60
N THR A 179 -28.63 1.51 12.79
CA THR A 179 -29.59 2.49 13.32
C THR A 179 -30.70 1.70 14.00
N THR A 180 -30.63 1.57 15.33
CA THR A 180 -31.81 1.17 16.11
C THR A 180 -32.80 2.33 16.01
N ALA A 181 -33.91 2.10 15.30
CA ALA A 181 -35.03 3.04 15.20
C ALA A 181 -35.73 3.23 16.56
#